data_AF-A0A498H7E6-F1
#
_entry.id   AF-A0A498H7E6-F1
#
_cell.length_a   1.000
_cell.length_b   1.000
_cell.length_c   1.000
_cell.angle_alpha   90.00
_cell.angle_beta   90.00
_cell.angle_gamma   90.00
#
_symmetry.space_group_name_H-M   'P 1'
#
loop_
_entity.id
_entity.type
_entity.pdbx_description
1 polymer ?
#
loop_
_entity_poly.entity_id
_entity_poly.type
_entity_poly.pdbx_seq_one_letter_code
_entity_poly.pdbx_strand_id
1 'polypeptide(L)'
;MAFIYYGQGVSSLYGDFVERLISHLALEGTELTEQSIGASTARMRVRHTGEKGELAIEAEGKNVKVTYTVDREKKEIGRGLMGAIAGGGIGSILGGVLRGERDAGDIVGDVVGGAAAGGAYEAYRGYEESQDDRTAFAQLLAGCVREVEDELQAILEGQEEAREALRERGRQKREDEEAKEEEMRELLDDLYGDLLAVQEEVDLAASEGLAAAKPKARTDRAEKLYLEAQSALEERKYAIAVAKVKAARSMVESARESLDALEAD
;
A
#
# COMPACT_ATOMS: atom_id res chain seq x y z
N MET A 1 38.47 -4.31 12.13
CA MET A 1 38.10 -3.88 10.76
C MET A 1 36.61 -4.09 10.64
N ALA A 2 35.87 -3.14 10.06
CA ALA A 2 34.41 -3.20 9.93
C ALA A 2 33.99 -3.08 8.46
N PHE A 3 33.05 -3.91 8.04
CA PHE A 3 32.43 -3.92 6.71
C PHE A 3 30.96 -3.55 6.85
N ILE A 4 30.45 -2.69 5.97
CA ILE A 4 29.07 -2.20 6.03
C ILE A 4 28.38 -2.49 4.69
N TYR A 5 27.20 -3.09 4.75
CA TYR A 5 26.32 -3.38 3.62
C TYR A 5 24.92 -2.81 3.89
N TYR A 6 24.19 -2.51 2.82
CA TYR A 6 22.86 -1.95 2.90
C TYR A 6 21.90 -2.73 2.00
N GLY A 7 20.84 -3.29 2.58
CA GLY A 7 19.67 -3.74 1.83
C GLY A 7 18.75 -2.55 1.56
N GLN A 8 18.53 -2.19 0.29
CA GLN A 8 17.79 -0.99 -0.07
C GLN A 8 16.27 -1.21 -0.07
N GLY A 9 15.52 -0.30 0.54
CA GLY A 9 14.06 -0.26 0.47
C GLY A 9 13.32 -1.35 1.25
N VAL A 10 14.04 -2.22 1.97
CA VAL A 10 13.49 -3.41 2.65
C VAL A 10 13.27 -3.23 4.15
N SER A 11 13.41 -2.01 4.70
CA SER A 11 13.25 -1.80 6.15
C SER A 11 11.84 -2.11 6.68
N SER A 12 10.81 -1.97 5.85
CA SER A 12 9.43 -2.36 6.17
C SER A 12 9.29 -3.87 6.43
N LEU A 13 10.22 -4.67 5.91
CA LEU A 13 10.33 -6.12 6.06
C LEU A 13 11.56 -6.51 6.88
N TYR A 14 11.97 -5.67 7.84
CA TYR A 14 13.18 -5.87 8.64
C TYR A 14 13.26 -7.25 9.32
N GLY A 15 12.16 -7.72 9.92
CA GLY A 15 12.13 -9.05 10.57
C GLY A 15 12.45 -10.17 9.59
N ASP A 16 11.72 -10.17 8.47
CA ASP A 16 11.91 -11.06 7.32
C ASP A 16 13.33 -10.99 6.74
N PHE A 17 13.91 -9.79 6.66
CA PHE A 17 15.29 -9.59 6.21
C PHE A 17 16.29 -10.28 7.14
N VAL A 18 16.15 -10.08 8.46
CA VAL A 18 17.04 -10.70 9.44
C VAL A 18 16.93 -12.22 9.41
N GLU A 19 15.71 -12.76 9.37
CA GLU A 19 15.48 -14.21 9.35
C GLU A 19 16.06 -14.88 8.09
N ARG A 20 15.82 -14.28 6.92
CA ARG A 20 16.36 -14.79 5.65
C ARG A 20 17.88 -14.67 5.61
N LEU A 21 18.45 -13.55 6.07
CA LEU A 21 19.90 -13.37 6.11
C LEU A 21 20.57 -14.40 7.03
N ILE A 22 20.01 -14.64 8.22
CA ILE A 22 20.48 -15.70 9.12
C ILE A 22 20.43 -17.06 8.42
N SER A 23 19.34 -17.35 7.71
CA SER A 23 19.15 -18.62 7.01
C SER A 23 20.17 -18.82 5.90
N HIS A 24 20.38 -17.81 5.05
CA HIS A 24 21.37 -17.81 3.98
C HIS A 24 22.80 -17.98 4.52
N LEU A 25 23.17 -17.25 5.58
CA LEU A 25 24.48 -17.40 6.22
C LEU A 25 24.68 -18.81 6.80
N ALA A 26 23.65 -19.38 7.43
CA ALA A 26 23.72 -20.73 7.99
C ALA A 26 23.86 -21.81 6.91
N LEU A 27 23.17 -21.66 5.76
CA LEU A 27 23.30 -22.55 4.60
C LEU A 27 24.72 -22.53 4.03
N GLU A 28 25.36 -21.37 4.03
CA GLU A 28 26.76 -21.18 3.64
C GLU A 28 27.78 -21.64 4.72
N GLY A 29 27.32 -22.35 5.76
CA GLY A 29 28.19 -22.93 6.79
C GLY A 29 28.72 -21.90 7.80
N THR A 30 28.04 -20.77 7.96
CA THR A 30 28.35 -19.79 9.01
C THR A 30 27.70 -20.19 10.32
N GLU A 31 28.50 -20.25 11.39
CA GLU A 31 27.99 -20.42 12.74
C GLU A 31 27.59 -19.07 13.34
N LEU A 32 26.34 -18.96 13.82
CA LEU A 32 25.79 -17.74 14.42
C LEU A 32 25.46 -17.98 15.89
N THR A 33 26.15 -17.29 16.80
CA THR A 33 26.01 -17.44 18.26
C THR A 33 25.68 -16.12 18.94
N GLU A 34 25.27 -16.15 20.22
CA GLU A 34 24.91 -14.94 21.01
C GLU A 34 23.91 -14.02 20.30
N GLN A 35 22.87 -14.60 19.70
CA GLN A 35 21.88 -13.86 18.93
C GLN A 35 20.97 -13.03 19.85
N SER A 36 20.93 -11.72 19.61
CA SER A 36 19.99 -10.78 20.22
C SER A 36 19.23 -10.09 19.09
N ILE A 37 17.97 -10.51 18.87
CA ILE A 37 17.12 -9.99 17.80
C ILE A 37 16.02 -9.14 18.45
N GLY A 38 16.01 -7.85 18.13
CA GLY A 38 14.97 -6.90 18.51
C GLY A 38 14.12 -6.46 17.33
N ALA A 39 13.19 -5.54 17.56
CA ALA A 39 12.23 -5.07 16.55
C ALA A 39 12.86 -4.27 15.40
N SER A 40 14.00 -3.62 15.63
CA SER A 40 14.69 -2.77 14.64
C SER A 40 16.21 -2.94 14.62
N THR A 41 16.75 -3.77 15.52
CA THR A 41 18.18 -4.04 15.64
C THR A 41 18.42 -5.50 15.98
N ALA A 42 19.45 -6.11 15.40
CA ALA A 42 19.89 -7.47 15.72
C ALA A 42 21.41 -7.49 15.87
N ARG A 43 21.92 -8.24 16.83
CA ARG A 43 23.35 -8.49 17.02
C ARG A 43 23.61 -9.98 17.19
N MET A 44 24.70 -10.45 16.62
CA MET A 44 25.13 -11.83 16.75
C MET A 44 26.63 -11.97 16.53
N ARG A 45 27.23 -13.00 17.12
CA ARG A 45 28.58 -13.42 16.79
C ARG A 45 28.57 -14.37 15.61
N VAL A 46 29.58 -14.22 14.77
CA VAL A 46 29.76 -14.97 13.54
C VAL A 46 31.06 -15.74 13.62
N ARG A 47 31.03 -17.00 13.18
CA ARG A 47 32.23 -17.75 12.81
C ARG A 47 32.06 -18.41 11.45
N HIS A 48 33.02 -18.20 10.57
CA HIS A 48 33.03 -18.80 9.24
C HIS A 48 34.47 -19.10 8.81
N THR A 49 34.76 -20.37 8.49
CA THR A 49 36.06 -20.81 7.94
C THR A 49 37.29 -20.31 8.74
N GLY A 50 37.17 -20.26 10.07
CA GLY A 50 38.22 -19.78 10.98
C GLY A 50 38.21 -18.28 11.28
N GLU A 51 37.44 -17.48 10.53
CA GLU A 51 37.18 -16.07 10.82
C GLU A 51 36.12 -15.95 11.93
N LYS A 52 36.30 -15.00 12.84
CA LYS A 52 35.35 -14.67 13.91
C LYS A 52 35.05 -13.18 13.91
N GLY A 53 33.85 -12.80 14.29
CA GLY A 53 33.51 -11.39 14.47
C GLY A 53 32.09 -11.17 14.98
N GLU A 54 31.70 -9.92 15.02
CA GLU A 54 30.36 -9.47 15.42
C GLU A 54 29.61 -8.92 14.21
N LEU A 55 28.35 -9.33 14.06
CA LEU A 55 27.42 -8.83 13.06
C LEU A 55 26.33 -8.01 13.76
N ALA A 56 26.11 -6.79 13.30
CA ALA A 56 25.04 -5.92 13.74
C ALA A 56 24.16 -5.54 12.55
N ILE A 57 22.85 -5.72 12.68
CA ILE A 57 21.85 -5.40 11.66
C ILE A 57 20.91 -4.35 12.25
N GLU A 58 20.59 -3.30 11.50
CA GLU A 58 19.76 -2.19 11.97
C GLU A 58 18.89 -1.64 10.85
N ALA A 59 17.61 -1.36 11.15
CA ALA A 59 16.75 -0.62 10.24
C ALA A 59 17.12 0.87 10.27
N GLU A 60 17.62 1.40 9.15
CA GLU A 60 18.04 2.79 8.99
C GLU A 60 17.19 3.44 7.88
N GLY A 61 16.18 4.21 8.28
CA GLY A 61 15.25 4.86 7.35
C GLY A 61 14.49 3.83 6.50
N LYS A 62 14.68 3.86 5.18
CA LYS A 62 14.08 2.90 4.23
C LYS A 62 14.90 1.62 4.06
N ASN A 63 16.09 1.55 4.63
CA ASN A 63 17.07 0.51 4.36
C ASN A 63 17.36 -0.33 5.60
N VAL A 64 18.02 -1.46 5.39
CA VAL A 64 18.61 -2.26 6.47
C VAL A 64 20.12 -2.22 6.36
N LYS A 65 20.79 -1.69 7.38
CA LYS A 65 22.24 -1.62 7.49
C LYS A 65 22.76 -2.87 8.16
N VAL A 66 23.76 -3.50 7.57
CA VAL A 66 24.44 -4.70 8.08
C VAL A 66 25.91 -4.35 8.27
N THR A 67 26.40 -4.45 9.50
CA THR A 67 27.78 -4.14 9.88
C THR A 67 28.46 -5.39 10.41
N TYR A 68 29.58 -5.80 9.81
CA TYR A 68 30.40 -6.92 10.27
C TYR A 68 31.76 -6.42 10.78
N THR A 69 32.10 -6.73 12.03
CA THR A 69 33.35 -6.36 12.68
C THR A 69 34.19 -7.59 12.99
N VAL A 70 35.40 -7.67 12.42
CA VAL A 70 36.31 -8.83 12.58
C VAL A 70 37.02 -8.80 13.94
N ASP A 71 37.01 -9.93 14.66
CA ASP A 71 37.79 -10.16 15.88
C ASP A 71 39.24 -10.49 15.52
N ARG A 72 40.18 -9.57 15.80
CA ARG A 72 41.62 -9.88 15.69
C ARG A 72 42.09 -10.56 16.96
N GLU A 73 42.42 -11.85 16.89
CA GLU A 73 43.27 -12.48 17.92
C GLU A 73 44.64 -11.79 17.87
N LYS A 74 45.01 -11.06 18.92
CA LYS A 74 46.38 -10.56 19.11
C LYS A 74 47.30 -11.77 19.25
N LYS A 75 47.78 -12.33 18.12
CA LYS A 75 49.03 -13.06 18.13
C LYS A 75 50.11 -12.04 18.51
N GLU A 76 50.74 -12.28 19.65
CA GLU A 76 51.87 -11.50 20.14
C GLU A 76 52.93 -11.35 19.03
N ILE A 77 52.94 -10.19 18.37
CA ILE A 77 54.13 -9.72 17.68
C ILE A 77 54.92 -8.96 18.73
N GLY A 78 55.74 -9.71 19.46
CA GLY A 78 56.89 -9.15 20.15
C GLY A 78 57.76 -8.41 19.12
N ARG A 79 58.05 -7.14 19.43
CA ARG A 79 58.93 -6.19 18.71
C ARG A 79 58.36 -5.62 17.41
N GLY A 80 57.90 -4.37 17.51
CA GLY A 80 58.03 -3.40 16.41
C GLY A 80 56.73 -2.85 15.84
N LEU A 81 56.02 -2.02 16.60
CA LEU A 81 55.53 -0.69 16.15
C LEU A 81 54.94 0.05 17.35
N MET A 82 55.72 0.96 17.93
CA MET A 82 55.18 2.12 18.62
C MET A 82 54.69 3.10 17.54
N GLY A 83 53.48 3.65 17.70
CA GLY A 83 52.89 4.70 16.86
C GLY A 83 51.65 4.20 16.13
N ALA A 84 50.43 4.72 16.30
CA ALA A 84 50.00 6.01 16.83
C ALA A 84 48.76 5.83 17.73
N ILE A 85 48.89 6.19 19.00
CA ILE A 85 47.78 6.74 19.78
C ILE A 85 48.09 8.23 19.89
N ALA A 86 47.56 9.02 18.96
CA ALA A 86 47.37 10.46 19.08
C ALA A 86 46.73 11.01 17.79
N GLY A 87 45.47 11.41 17.86
CA GLY A 87 44.88 12.37 16.90
C GLY A 87 43.53 12.00 16.26
N GLY A 88 42.42 12.29 16.95
CA GLY A 88 41.20 12.86 16.34
C GLY A 88 40.08 11.94 15.83
N GLY A 89 39.04 11.75 16.67
CA GLY A 89 37.65 11.34 16.33
C GLY A 89 37.49 9.88 15.83
N ILE A 90 36.73 8.96 16.42
CA ILE A 90 35.44 9.02 17.11
C ILE A 90 35.57 8.06 18.30
N GLY A 91 35.60 8.62 19.51
CA GLY A 91 35.42 7.87 20.74
C GLY A 91 33.95 7.92 21.16
N SER A 92 33.59 7.02 22.07
CA SER A 92 32.38 7.02 22.90
C SER A 92 31.05 6.67 22.23
N ILE A 93 30.78 5.37 22.13
CA ILE A 93 29.66 4.77 22.87
C ILE A 93 29.86 3.25 23.00
N LEU A 94 30.57 2.82 24.06
CA LEU A 94 30.31 1.54 24.73
C LEU A 94 30.86 1.62 26.18
N GLY A 95 29.99 1.33 27.14
CA GLY A 95 30.40 0.95 28.51
C GLY A 95 29.92 1.90 29.60
N GLY A 96 28.78 1.60 30.22
CA GLY A 96 28.33 2.37 31.39
C GLY A 96 27.00 1.97 32.03
N VAL A 97 26.62 0.68 32.08
CA VAL A 97 25.63 0.25 33.07
C VAL A 97 26.37 -0.09 34.36
N LEU A 98 26.48 0.89 35.26
CA LEU A 98 26.79 0.67 36.68
C LEU A 98 26.03 1.69 37.55
N ARG A 99 24.89 1.21 38.04
CA ARG A 99 24.23 1.45 39.34
C ARG A 99 24.75 2.61 40.22
N GLY A 100 23.87 3.55 40.55
CA GLY A 100 23.99 4.46 41.70
C GLY A 100 22.80 5.40 41.81
N GLU A 101 22.07 5.32 42.92
CA GLU A 101 20.86 6.08 43.25
C GLU A 101 21.09 7.61 43.29
N ARG A 102 20.23 8.40 42.62
CA ARG A 102 19.45 9.52 43.18
C ARG A 102 18.60 10.25 42.14
N ASP A 103 17.55 10.86 42.67
CA ASP A 103 16.41 11.53 42.06
C ASP A 103 16.66 12.56 40.94
N ALA A 104 15.53 12.81 40.27
CA ALA A 104 15.08 14.05 39.66
C ALA A 104 15.52 14.37 38.23
N GLY A 105 14.55 14.19 37.33
CA GLY A 105 14.09 15.29 36.48
C GLY A 105 14.88 15.54 35.20
N ASP A 106 14.15 15.42 34.09
CA ASP A 106 14.36 16.23 32.89
C ASP A 106 15.55 15.82 31.99
N ILE A 107 15.32 14.81 31.14
CA ILE A 107 16.02 14.70 29.85
C ILE A 107 14.99 14.25 28.79
N VAL A 108 13.99 15.10 28.59
CA VAL A 108 13.28 15.23 27.32
C VAL A 108 13.75 16.55 26.73
N GLY A 109 14.48 16.52 25.62
CA GLY A 109 14.81 17.75 24.89
C GLY A 109 16.08 17.69 24.06
N ASP A 110 15.91 17.85 22.75
CA ASP A 110 16.89 18.33 21.79
C ASP A 110 18.17 17.53 21.55
N VAL A 111 18.13 16.63 20.55
CA VAL A 111 19.01 16.72 19.37
C VAL A 111 18.25 16.19 18.15
N VAL A 112 17.35 17.00 17.59
CA VAL A 112 16.91 16.92 16.20
C VAL A 112 17.17 18.30 15.60
N GLY A 113 18.09 18.40 14.63
CA GLY A 113 18.41 19.69 14.03
C GLY A 113 19.53 19.71 12.99
N GLY A 114 19.26 19.17 11.80
CA GLY A 114 19.48 19.87 10.52
C GLY A 114 20.87 19.89 9.85
N ALA A 115 21.00 19.12 8.75
CA ALA A 115 21.53 19.46 7.41
C ALA A 115 22.00 18.15 6.72
N ALA A 116 21.68 17.80 5.48
CA ALA A 116 21.25 18.59 4.34
C ALA A 116 20.28 17.80 3.43
N ALA A 117 19.31 18.51 2.87
CA ALA A 117 18.53 18.07 1.72
C ALA A 117 19.35 18.30 0.44
N GLY A 118 19.43 17.28 -0.42
CA GLY A 118 19.93 17.42 -1.79
C GLY A 118 20.75 16.22 -2.26
N GLY A 119 20.19 15.46 -3.21
CA GLY A 119 20.98 14.69 -4.17
C GLY A 119 21.45 13.32 -3.71
N ALA A 120 20.72 12.29 -4.13
CA ALA A 120 21.26 10.96 -4.32
C ALA A 120 22.39 11.00 -5.38
N TYR A 121 23.65 11.15 -4.98
CA TYR A 121 24.80 10.73 -5.81
C TYR A 121 26.18 10.61 -5.11
N GLU A 122 26.35 11.01 -3.85
CA GLU A 122 27.69 11.02 -3.21
C GLU A 122 27.84 10.07 -2.02
N ALA A 123 27.48 8.79 -2.17
CA ALA A 123 27.81 7.75 -1.18
C ALA A 123 28.58 6.56 -1.78
N TYR A 124 29.04 6.66 -3.03
CA TYR A 124 29.77 5.59 -3.71
C TYR A 124 31.30 5.75 -3.73
N ARG A 125 31.86 6.72 -2.99
CA ARG A 125 33.32 6.82 -2.81
C ARG A 125 33.68 7.19 -1.38
N GLY A 126 33.85 6.16 -0.58
CA GLY A 126 34.44 6.27 0.74
C GLY A 126 35.08 4.97 1.19
N TYR A 127 35.80 4.26 0.30
CA TYR A 127 36.79 3.22 0.63
C TYR A 127 37.66 2.92 -0.61
N GLU A 128 38.51 3.88 -0.99
CA GLU A 128 39.77 3.58 -1.70
C GLU A 128 40.86 3.45 -0.64
N GLU A 129 40.87 2.34 0.10
CA GLU A 129 42.07 1.87 0.79
C GLU A 129 41.92 0.37 1.04
N SER A 130 42.93 -0.40 0.58
CA SER A 130 43.09 -1.87 0.67
C SER A 130 42.16 -2.75 -0.19
N GLN A 131 42.44 -2.86 -1.49
CA GLN A 131 41.93 -3.96 -2.33
C GLN A 131 42.51 -5.34 -1.95
N ASP A 132 43.44 -5.43 -0.99
CA ASP A 132 44.15 -6.66 -0.62
C ASP A 132 43.66 -7.37 0.66
N ASP A 133 42.67 -6.84 1.41
CA ASP A 133 42.28 -7.38 2.73
C ASP A 133 40.77 -7.70 2.88
N ARG A 134 40.08 -8.13 1.80
CA ARG A 134 38.71 -8.65 1.95
C ARG A 134 38.76 -10.04 2.58
N THR A 135 38.22 -10.17 3.80
CA THR A 135 38.05 -11.49 4.43
C THR A 135 37.03 -12.32 3.66
N ALA A 136 37.14 -13.64 3.73
CA ALA A 136 36.26 -14.54 2.97
C ALA A 136 34.79 -14.37 3.42
N PHE A 137 34.56 -14.17 4.73
CA PHE A 137 33.23 -13.95 5.26
C PHE A 137 32.62 -12.61 4.80
N ALA A 138 33.43 -11.54 4.68
CA ALA A 138 32.90 -10.26 4.23
C ALA A 138 32.32 -10.34 2.80
N GLN A 139 32.96 -11.11 1.91
CA GLN A 139 32.46 -11.33 0.55
C GLN A 139 31.18 -12.16 0.53
N LEU A 140 31.14 -13.22 1.33
CA LEU A 140 29.97 -14.07 1.51
C LEU A 140 28.77 -13.27 2.03
N LEU A 141 28.99 -12.48 3.09
CA LEU A 141 27.97 -11.61 3.67
C LEU A 141 27.41 -10.62 2.66
N ALA A 142 28.26 -10.04 1.80
CA ALA A 142 27.82 -9.14 0.73
C ALA A 142 26.88 -9.84 -0.27
N GLY A 143 27.18 -11.12 -0.60
CA GLY A 143 26.33 -11.96 -1.44
C GLY A 143 24.98 -12.23 -0.80
N CYS A 144 24.97 -12.75 0.43
CA CYS A 144 23.72 -13.06 1.14
C CYS A 144 22.84 -11.81 1.36
N VAL A 145 23.42 -10.66 1.67
CA VAL A 145 22.64 -9.41 1.83
C VAL A 145 21.95 -9.02 0.52
N ARG A 146 22.63 -9.19 -0.63
CA ARG A 146 22.06 -8.88 -1.94
C ARG A 146 20.95 -9.86 -2.31
N GLU A 147 21.16 -11.15 -2.10
CA GLU A 147 20.14 -12.16 -2.40
C GLU A 147 18.86 -11.94 -1.58
N VAL A 148 19.00 -11.62 -0.28
CA VAL A 148 17.86 -11.28 0.57
C VAL A 148 17.18 -9.98 0.14
N GLU A 149 17.94 -8.97 -0.27
CA GLU A 149 17.38 -7.74 -0.84
C GLU A 149 16.53 -8.04 -2.08
N ASP A 150 17.08 -8.80 -3.04
CA ASP A 150 16.40 -9.16 -4.29
C ASP A 150 15.11 -9.94 -4.03
N GLU A 151 15.13 -10.91 -3.11
CA GLU A 151 13.93 -11.66 -2.69
C GLU A 151 12.83 -10.78 -2.11
N LEU A 152 13.21 -9.85 -1.23
CA LEU A 152 12.26 -8.97 -0.55
C LEU A 152 11.72 -7.87 -1.47
N GLN A 153 12.56 -7.34 -2.37
CA GLN A 153 12.12 -6.41 -3.39
C GLN A 153 11.10 -7.06 -4.33
N ALA A 154 11.33 -8.31 -4.76
CA ALA A 154 10.35 -9.05 -5.57
C ALA A 154 8.98 -9.22 -4.85
N ILE A 155 8.99 -9.42 -3.53
CA ILE A 155 7.75 -9.49 -2.73
C ILE A 155 7.05 -8.12 -2.68
N LEU A 156 7.81 -7.05 -2.47
CA LEU A 156 7.25 -5.69 -2.42
C LEU A 156 6.63 -5.29 -3.76
N GLU A 157 7.31 -5.56 -4.87
CA GLU A 157 6.83 -5.31 -6.23
C GLU A 157 5.54 -6.10 -6.50
N GLY A 158 5.51 -7.40 -6.20
CA GLY A 158 4.30 -8.23 -6.38
C GLY A 158 3.10 -7.75 -5.55
N GLN A 159 3.34 -7.18 -4.36
CA GLN A 159 2.27 -6.57 -3.55
C GLN A 159 1.77 -5.24 -4.13
N GLU A 160 2.66 -4.44 -4.71
CA GLU A 160 2.29 -3.18 -5.38
C GLU A 160 1.45 -3.45 -6.63
N GLU A 161 1.87 -4.38 -7.49
CA GLU A 161 1.11 -4.80 -8.67
C GLU A 161 -0.29 -5.30 -8.31
N ALA A 162 -0.39 -6.14 -7.27
CA ALA A 162 -1.68 -6.63 -6.80
C ALA A 162 -2.59 -5.49 -6.28
N ARG A 163 -2.01 -4.49 -5.60
CA ARG A 163 -2.75 -3.30 -5.14
C ARG A 163 -3.18 -2.42 -6.29
N GLU A 164 -2.35 -2.24 -7.32
CA GLU A 164 -2.69 -1.45 -8.50
C GLU A 164 -3.81 -2.12 -9.31
N ALA A 165 -3.73 -3.44 -9.54
CA ALA A 165 -4.78 -4.19 -10.22
C ALA A 165 -6.13 -4.10 -9.47
N LEU A 166 -6.12 -4.10 -8.14
CA LEU A 166 -7.32 -3.89 -7.33
C LEU A 166 -7.86 -2.45 -7.43
N ARG A 167 -6.98 -1.44 -7.49
CA ARG A 167 -7.38 -0.04 -7.67
C ARG A 167 -8.00 0.21 -9.04
N GLU A 168 -7.42 -0.35 -10.10
CA GLU A 168 -7.97 -0.25 -11.46
C GLU A 168 -9.33 -0.92 -11.57
N ARG A 169 -9.48 -2.15 -11.04
CA ARG A 169 -10.80 -2.80 -10.97
C ARG A 169 -11.82 -2.01 -10.16
N GLY A 170 -11.37 -1.33 -9.11
CA GLY A 170 -12.21 -0.44 -8.32
C GLY A 170 -12.67 0.80 -9.08
N ARG A 171 -11.82 1.38 -9.94
CA ARG A 171 -12.17 2.50 -10.83
C ARG A 171 -13.18 2.06 -11.90
N GLN A 172 -12.89 0.98 -12.60
CA GLN A 172 -13.79 0.44 -13.64
C GLN A 172 -15.17 0.12 -13.08
N LYS A 173 -15.26 -0.51 -11.90
CA LYS A 173 -16.56 -0.79 -11.28
C LYS A 173 -17.36 0.48 -10.95
N ARG A 174 -16.69 1.56 -10.54
CA ARG A 174 -17.36 2.84 -10.27
C ARG A 174 -17.85 3.49 -11.55
N GLU A 175 -17.01 3.51 -12.59
CA GLU A 175 -17.38 4.02 -13.91
C GLU A 175 -18.56 3.23 -14.50
N ASP A 176 -18.56 1.90 -14.41
CA ASP A 176 -19.67 1.04 -14.84
C ASP A 176 -20.97 1.29 -14.04
N GLU A 177 -20.86 1.55 -12.74
CA GLU A 177 -22.01 1.85 -11.89
C GLU A 177 -22.57 3.24 -12.18
N GLU A 178 -21.72 4.25 -12.36
CA GLU A 178 -22.10 5.61 -12.72
C GLU A 178 -22.78 5.64 -14.10
N ALA A 179 -22.22 4.94 -15.09
CA ALA A 179 -22.81 4.85 -16.43
C ALA A 179 -24.22 4.22 -16.41
N LYS A 180 -24.43 3.17 -15.59
CA LYS A 180 -25.74 2.55 -15.40
C LYS A 180 -26.74 3.46 -14.69
N GLU A 181 -26.26 4.27 -13.75
CA GLU A 181 -27.11 5.23 -13.06
C GLU A 181 -27.56 6.34 -14.02
N GLU A 182 -26.64 6.85 -14.84
CA GLU A 182 -26.93 7.86 -15.86
C GLU A 182 -27.92 7.36 -16.92
N GLU A 183 -27.68 6.18 -17.52
CA GLU A 183 -28.60 5.56 -18.49
C GLU A 183 -30.00 5.38 -17.89
N MET A 184 -30.10 4.98 -16.62
CA MET A 184 -31.39 4.81 -15.96
C MET A 184 -32.08 6.13 -15.64
N ARG A 185 -31.34 7.21 -15.36
CA ARG A 185 -31.91 8.55 -15.18
C ARG A 185 -32.49 9.07 -16.49
N GLU A 186 -31.77 8.93 -17.60
CA GLU A 186 -32.27 9.31 -18.93
C GLU A 186 -33.59 8.57 -19.25
N LEU A 187 -33.64 7.26 -19.01
CA LEU A 187 -34.85 6.47 -19.24
C LEU A 187 -36.05 6.89 -18.39
N LEU A 188 -35.80 7.36 -17.15
CA LEU A 188 -36.82 7.87 -16.24
C LEU A 188 -37.30 9.26 -16.68
N ASP A 189 -36.38 10.15 -17.06
CA ASP A 189 -36.71 11.49 -17.52
C ASP A 189 -37.57 11.45 -18.80
N ASP A 190 -37.21 10.59 -19.75
CA ASP A 190 -38.00 10.31 -20.95
C ASP A 190 -39.42 9.83 -20.59
N LEU A 191 -39.50 8.84 -19.70
CA LEU A 191 -40.78 8.28 -19.26
C LEU A 191 -41.63 9.33 -18.53
N TYR A 192 -41.01 10.20 -17.73
CA TYR A 192 -41.71 11.26 -17.03
C TYR A 192 -42.29 12.27 -18.01
N GLY A 193 -41.52 12.68 -19.03
CA GLY A 193 -42.00 13.53 -20.11
C GLY A 193 -43.17 12.90 -20.87
N ASP A 194 -43.04 11.62 -21.23
CA ASP A 194 -44.11 10.86 -21.90
C ASP A 194 -45.38 10.77 -21.05
N LEU A 195 -45.24 10.48 -19.75
CA LEU A 195 -46.35 10.37 -18.80
C LEU A 195 -47.08 11.71 -18.63
N LEU A 196 -46.33 12.80 -18.46
CA LEU A 196 -46.90 14.13 -18.27
C LEU A 196 -47.74 14.56 -19.48
N ALA A 197 -47.22 14.37 -20.69
CA ALA A 197 -47.94 14.68 -21.92
C ALA A 197 -49.29 13.95 -21.99
N VAL A 198 -49.32 12.66 -21.65
CA VAL A 198 -50.55 11.85 -21.69
C VAL A 198 -51.50 12.22 -20.56
N GLN A 199 -51.00 12.58 -19.39
CA GLN A 199 -51.84 13.08 -18.30
C GLN A 199 -52.55 14.38 -18.70
N GLU A 200 -51.86 15.29 -19.38
CA GLU A 200 -52.45 16.53 -19.90
C GLU A 200 -53.55 16.24 -20.94
N GLU A 201 -53.33 15.30 -21.86
CA GLU A 201 -54.34 14.86 -22.83
C GLU A 201 -55.56 14.21 -22.15
N VAL A 202 -55.35 13.37 -21.12
CA VAL A 202 -56.43 12.78 -20.32
C VAL A 202 -57.27 13.86 -19.65
N ASP A 203 -56.64 14.85 -19.03
CA ASP A 203 -57.34 15.92 -18.33
C ASP A 203 -58.09 16.83 -19.31
N LEU A 204 -57.54 17.07 -20.51
CA LEU A 204 -58.23 17.78 -21.59
C LEU A 204 -59.48 17.01 -22.04
N ALA A 205 -59.34 15.72 -22.38
CA ALA A 205 -60.47 14.87 -22.78
C ALA A 205 -61.57 14.83 -21.70
N ALA A 206 -61.18 14.77 -20.42
CA ALA A 206 -62.13 14.83 -19.31
C ALA A 206 -62.85 16.18 -19.23
N SER A 207 -62.15 17.29 -19.49
CA SER A 207 -62.73 18.64 -19.50
C SER A 207 -63.71 18.86 -20.67
N GLU A 208 -63.49 18.17 -21.78
CA GLU A 208 -64.36 18.17 -22.96
C GLU A 208 -65.57 17.23 -22.83
N GLY A 209 -65.65 16.46 -21.73
CA GLY A 209 -66.75 15.55 -21.45
C GLY A 209 -66.61 14.17 -22.10
N LEU A 210 -65.44 13.83 -22.64
CA LEU A 210 -65.13 12.51 -23.16
C LEU A 210 -64.93 11.49 -22.03
N ALA A 211 -65.06 10.20 -22.35
CA ALA A 211 -64.97 9.09 -21.38
C ALA A 211 -63.53 8.78 -20.93
N ALA A 212 -62.85 9.74 -20.30
CA ALA A 212 -61.44 9.67 -19.93
C ALA A 212 -61.09 8.78 -18.71
N ALA A 213 -62.06 8.07 -18.11
CA ALA A 213 -61.84 7.27 -16.90
C ALA A 213 -60.81 6.14 -17.09
N LYS A 214 -60.85 5.47 -18.25
CA LYS A 214 -59.95 4.35 -18.57
C LYS A 214 -58.51 4.80 -18.83
N PRO A 215 -58.23 5.81 -19.68
CA PRO A 215 -56.85 6.29 -19.85
C PRO A 215 -56.31 6.91 -18.54
N LYS A 216 -57.15 7.60 -17.74
CA LYS A 216 -56.76 8.08 -16.40
C LYS A 216 -56.27 6.99 -15.46
N ALA A 217 -57.00 5.88 -15.35
CA ALA A 217 -56.57 4.77 -14.50
C ALA A 217 -55.21 4.16 -14.93
N ARG A 218 -54.87 4.26 -16.22
CA ARG A 218 -53.59 3.78 -16.75
C ARG A 218 -52.45 4.76 -16.48
N THR A 219 -52.68 6.07 -16.63
CA THR A 219 -51.68 7.09 -16.27
C THR A 219 -51.38 7.07 -14.77
N ASP A 220 -52.39 6.93 -13.92
CA ASP A 220 -52.19 6.80 -12.45
C ASP A 220 -51.34 5.56 -12.12
N ARG A 221 -51.56 4.46 -12.85
CA ARG A 221 -50.76 3.24 -12.66
C ARG A 221 -49.33 3.40 -13.16
N ALA A 222 -49.14 4.09 -14.29
CA ALA A 222 -47.83 4.40 -14.85
C ALA A 222 -47.02 5.30 -13.90
N GLU A 223 -47.64 6.33 -13.32
CA GLU A 223 -47.01 7.22 -12.33
C GLU A 223 -46.52 6.44 -11.11
N LYS A 224 -47.35 5.55 -10.57
CA LYS A 224 -46.93 4.70 -9.45
C LYS A 224 -45.73 3.81 -9.81
N LEU A 225 -45.69 3.26 -11.02
CA LEU A 225 -44.57 2.45 -11.49
C LEU A 225 -43.30 3.29 -11.71
N TYR A 226 -43.45 4.53 -12.18
CA TYR A 226 -42.37 5.50 -12.30
C TYR A 226 -41.74 5.81 -10.92
N LEU A 227 -42.55 6.11 -9.91
CA LEU A 227 -42.07 6.36 -8.54
C LEU A 227 -41.39 5.11 -7.93
N GLU A 228 -41.96 3.92 -8.17
CA GLU A 228 -41.34 2.66 -7.76
C GLU A 228 -39.99 2.42 -8.48
N ALA A 229 -39.86 2.84 -9.74
CA ALA A 229 -38.61 2.75 -10.50
C ALA A 229 -37.55 3.73 -9.98
N GLN A 230 -37.94 4.96 -9.67
CA GLN A 230 -37.06 5.98 -9.09
C GLN A 230 -36.51 5.52 -7.73
N SER A 231 -37.38 5.02 -6.84
CA SER A 231 -36.95 4.46 -5.56
C SER A 231 -36.01 3.26 -5.74
N ALA A 232 -36.28 2.37 -6.71
CA ALA A 232 -35.37 1.26 -7.02
C ALA A 232 -34.00 1.73 -7.54
N LEU A 233 -33.95 2.84 -8.28
CA LEU A 233 -32.69 3.45 -8.75
C LEU A 233 -31.90 4.05 -7.59
N GLU A 234 -32.55 4.79 -6.67
CA GLU A 234 -31.92 5.33 -5.46
C GLU A 234 -31.33 4.22 -4.58
N GLU A 235 -31.99 3.06 -4.52
CA GLU A 235 -31.50 1.85 -3.84
C GLU A 235 -30.46 1.05 -4.65
N ARG A 236 -30.03 1.54 -5.82
CA ARG A 236 -29.10 0.86 -6.75
C ARG A 236 -29.56 -0.52 -7.23
N LYS A 237 -30.88 -0.75 -7.24
CA LYS A 237 -31.51 -1.99 -7.72
C LYS A 237 -31.87 -1.87 -9.20
N TYR A 238 -30.85 -1.71 -10.05
CA TYR A 238 -31.00 -1.42 -11.49
C TYR A 238 -31.94 -2.39 -12.22
N ALA A 239 -31.86 -3.69 -11.96
CA ALA A 239 -32.74 -4.68 -12.60
C ALA A 239 -34.22 -4.45 -12.28
N ILE A 240 -34.53 -4.03 -11.05
CA ILE A 240 -35.90 -3.71 -10.63
C ILE A 240 -36.34 -2.40 -11.29
N ALA A 241 -35.47 -1.38 -11.28
CA ALA A 241 -35.75 -0.10 -11.93
C ALA A 241 -36.08 -0.27 -13.42
N VAL A 242 -35.27 -1.02 -14.17
CA VAL A 242 -35.51 -1.34 -15.59
C VAL A 242 -36.87 -2.01 -15.79
N ALA A 243 -37.20 -3.03 -14.97
CA ALA A 243 -38.48 -3.73 -15.10
C ALA A 243 -39.67 -2.81 -14.85
N LYS A 244 -39.55 -1.88 -13.89
CA LYS A 244 -40.59 -0.90 -13.55
C LYS A 244 -40.75 0.16 -14.63
N VAL A 245 -39.66 0.68 -15.20
CA VAL A 245 -39.70 1.60 -16.35
C VAL A 245 -40.40 0.96 -17.54
N LYS A 246 -40.05 -0.29 -17.89
CA LYS A 246 -40.71 -1.01 -19.00
C LYS A 246 -42.21 -1.18 -18.77
N ALA A 247 -42.61 -1.56 -17.56
CA ALA A 247 -44.02 -1.69 -17.21
C ALA A 247 -44.75 -0.33 -17.27
N ALA A 248 -44.12 0.74 -16.80
CA ALA A 248 -44.69 2.09 -16.84
C ALA A 248 -44.88 2.57 -18.29
N ARG A 249 -43.86 2.41 -19.15
CA ARG A 249 -43.96 2.76 -20.59
C ARG A 249 -45.13 2.07 -21.28
N SER A 250 -45.31 0.77 -21.03
CA SER A 250 -46.46 0.02 -21.58
C SER A 250 -47.82 0.56 -21.11
N MET A 251 -47.91 1.04 -19.87
CA MET A 251 -49.13 1.68 -19.36
C MET A 251 -49.40 3.04 -20.00
N VAL A 252 -48.35 3.84 -20.24
CA VAL A 252 -48.44 5.13 -20.95
C VAL A 252 -48.89 4.91 -22.40
N GLU A 253 -48.28 3.98 -23.11
CA GLU A 253 -48.64 3.64 -24.49
C GLU A 253 -50.10 3.15 -24.58
N SER A 254 -50.51 2.26 -23.68
CA SER A 254 -51.91 1.80 -23.60
C SER A 254 -52.91 2.91 -23.24
N ALA A 255 -52.45 3.97 -22.56
CA ALA A 255 -53.27 5.13 -22.26
C ALA A 255 -53.45 6.00 -23.51
N ARG A 256 -52.36 6.29 -24.25
CA ARG A 256 -52.38 6.98 -25.55
C ARG A 256 -53.33 6.32 -26.54
N GLU A 257 -53.18 5.02 -26.76
CA GLU A 257 -54.06 4.26 -27.67
C GLU A 257 -55.55 4.38 -27.30
N SER A 258 -55.85 4.54 -26.00
CA SER A 258 -57.24 4.69 -25.56
C SER A 258 -57.75 6.12 -25.63
N LEU A 259 -56.87 7.12 -25.67
CA LEU A 259 -57.23 8.50 -25.98
C LEU A 259 -57.50 8.66 -27.48
N ASP A 260 -56.61 8.15 -28.32
CA ASP A 260 -56.77 8.16 -29.78
C ASP A 260 -58.10 7.53 -30.21
N ALA A 261 -58.50 6.44 -29.54
CA ALA A 261 -59.78 5.78 -29.79
C ALA A 261 -61.00 6.61 -29.36
N LEU A 262 -60.86 7.51 -28.38
CA LEU A 262 -61.94 8.41 -27.93
C LEU A 262 -62.12 9.61 -28.86
N GLU A 263 -61.05 10.06 -29.52
CA GLU A 263 -61.09 11.16 -30.49
C GLU A 263 -61.62 10.75 -31.87
N ALA A 264 -61.61 9.44 -32.15
CA ALA A 264 -62.06 8.87 -33.43
C ALA A 264 -63.58 8.54 -33.48
N ASP A 265 -64.28 8.55 -32.34
CA ASP A 265 -65.72 8.27 -32.18
C ASP A 265 -66.56 9.55 -32.09
#